data_AF-A0A4R5IGW8-F1
#
_entry.id   AF-A0A4R5IGW8-F1
#
_cell.length_a   1.000
_cell.length_b   1.000
_cell.length_c   1.000
_cell.angle_alpha   90.00
_cell.angle_beta   90.00
_cell.angle_gamma   90.00
#
_symmetry.space_group_name_H-M   'P 1'
#
loop_
_entity.id
_entity.type
_entity.pdbx_description
1 polymer ?
#
loop_
_entity_poly.entity_id
_entity_poly.type
_entity_poly.pdbx_seq_one_letter_code
_entity_poly.pdbx_strand_id
1 'polypeptide(L)'
;DREGDIAELMARAQELGQPADWLIRSQHNRNLAEGGKLWDSVDASPVLGEITFILPGRAGQKAREVKQELRAQRVKLPGLDAPTLTCVEAREIGAPAGVKPVVWRLLTNRQAQDADAVIELIEWYRARWEVEMFFHVLKTGCKVEALQLSQMDRVERALALYMVVAWRIARLMRLGRTCPDLDASLFFDADEIRGAYVLAKKARPKTPVTLNQMIRLVASLGGFLGRKSDGEPGAKTIWIGMQRTMDAALTIQALREES
;
A
#
# COMPACT_ATOMS: atom_id res chain seq x y z
N ASP A 1 6.55 6.62 -8.00
CA ASP A 1 7.49 5.52 -8.32
C ASP A 1 8.56 6.10 -9.23
N ARG A 2 9.00 5.40 -10.29
CA ARG A 2 9.95 5.89 -11.29
C ARG A 2 9.37 6.98 -12.17
N GLU A 3 8.08 6.93 -12.47
CA GLU A 3 7.41 7.93 -13.31
C GLU A 3 7.33 9.30 -12.62
N GLY A 4 7.56 9.34 -11.30
CA GLY A 4 7.67 10.58 -10.55
C GLY A 4 9.06 11.24 -10.63
N ASP A 5 10.07 10.63 -11.25
CA ASP A 5 11.44 11.18 -11.36
C ASP A 5 11.52 12.32 -12.39
N ILE A 6 10.72 13.37 -12.18
CA ILE A 6 10.55 14.53 -13.05
C ILE A 6 11.21 15.74 -12.38
N ALA A 7 12.23 16.31 -13.03
CA ALA A 7 13.03 17.39 -12.45
C ALA A 7 12.21 18.66 -12.23
N GLU A 8 11.31 18.95 -13.16
CA GLU A 8 10.41 20.10 -13.18
C GLU A 8 9.46 20.06 -11.99
N LEU A 9 8.97 18.88 -11.58
CA LEU A 9 8.13 18.73 -10.39
C LEU A 9 8.94 18.98 -9.11
N MET A 10 10.18 18.52 -9.04
CA MET A 10 11.06 18.76 -7.89
C MET A 10 11.42 20.25 -7.76
N ALA A 11 11.73 20.91 -8.88
CA ALA A 11 11.98 22.35 -8.93
C ALA A 11 10.72 23.14 -8.52
N ARG A 12 9.56 22.78 -9.07
CA ARG A 12 8.28 23.41 -8.71
C ARG A 12 7.93 23.23 -7.24
N ALA A 13 8.19 22.06 -6.67
CA ALA A 13 8.00 21.84 -5.24
C ALA A 13 8.91 22.75 -4.41
N GLN A 14 10.16 22.96 -4.81
CA GLN A 14 11.07 23.90 -4.15
C GLN A 14 10.61 25.36 -4.27
N GLU A 15 10.19 25.80 -5.46
CA GLU A 15 9.64 27.16 -5.69
C GLU A 15 8.45 27.46 -4.79
N LEU A 16 7.60 26.44 -4.56
CA LEU A 16 6.43 26.55 -3.68
C LEU A 16 6.78 26.42 -2.18
N GLY A 17 8.06 26.37 -1.81
CA GLY A 17 8.50 26.23 -0.42
C GLY A 17 8.30 24.83 0.16
N GLN A 18 8.28 23.80 -0.69
CA GLN A 18 8.08 22.39 -0.32
C GLN A 18 6.79 22.16 0.50
N PRO A 19 5.60 22.39 -0.10
CA PRO A 19 4.32 22.28 0.61
C PRO A 19 4.02 20.84 1.09
N ALA A 20 4.70 19.86 0.51
CA ALA A 20 4.71 18.48 0.98
C ALA A 20 6.09 17.87 0.73
N ASP A 21 6.52 16.99 1.64
CA ASP A 21 7.68 16.14 1.43
C ASP A 21 7.40 15.10 0.35
N TRP A 22 8.44 14.77 -0.42
CA TRP A 22 8.35 13.80 -1.50
C TRP A 22 9.42 12.73 -1.37
N LEU A 23 9.09 11.51 -1.80
CA LEU A 23 9.99 10.37 -1.88
C LEU A 23 9.73 9.63 -3.21
N ILE A 24 10.71 9.69 -4.09
CA ILE A 24 10.57 9.29 -5.50
C ILE A 24 11.59 8.21 -5.80
N ARG A 25 11.19 7.15 -6.51
CA ARG A 25 12.17 6.18 -7.00
C ARG A 25 12.83 6.74 -8.23
N SER A 26 14.15 6.75 -8.26
CA SER A 26 14.88 7.24 -9.42
C SER A 26 14.77 6.28 -10.61
N GLN A 27 14.54 6.90 -11.76
CA GLN A 27 14.64 6.33 -13.10
C GLN A 27 15.98 6.71 -13.75
N HIS A 28 16.54 7.87 -13.43
CA HIS A 28 17.67 8.46 -14.15
C HIS A 28 18.98 8.45 -13.33
N ASN A 29 20.10 8.13 -13.99
CA ASN A 29 21.43 8.40 -13.43
C ASN A 29 21.88 9.81 -13.85
N ARG A 30 21.46 10.80 -13.05
CA ARG A 30 21.64 12.24 -13.31
C ARG A 30 23.13 12.61 -13.25
N ASN A 31 23.51 13.66 -13.96
CA ASN A 31 24.85 14.25 -13.82
C ASN A 31 24.88 15.12 -12.55
N LEU A 32 26.03 15.22 -11.91
CA LEU A 32 26.28 16.14 -10.80
C LEU A 32 26.90 17.46 -11.30
N ALA A 33 26.73 18.54 -10.54
CA ALA A 33 27.29 19.84 -10.87
C ALA A 33 28.83 19.85 -10.93
N GLU A 34 29.48 19.07 -10.06
CA GLU A 34 30.95 18.94 -9.97
C GLU A 34 31.52 17.90 -10.94
N GLY A 35 30.67 17.32 -11.82
CA GLY A 35 31.04 16.24 -12.73
C GLY A 35 30.73 14.84 -12.17
N GLY A 36 30.74 13.85 -13.07
CA GLY A 36 30.39 12.47 -12.72
C GLY A 36 28.89 12.18 -12.65
N LYS A 37 28.57 10.97 -12.18
CA LYS A 37 27.20 10.43 -12.11
C LYS A 37 26.71 10.33 -10.67
N LEU A 38 25.44 10.68 -10.49
CA LEU A 38 24.73 10.68 -9.21
C LEU A 38 24.93 9.37 -8.44
N TRP A 39 24.63 8.24 -9.07
CA TRP A 39 24.63 6.97 -8.37
C TRP A 39 26.04 6.40 -8.15
N ASP A 40 27.03 6.81 -8.94
CA ASP A 40 28.41 6.41 -8.74
C ASP A 40 28.98 7.12 -7.50
N SER A 41 28.62 8.39 -7.30
CA SER A 41 28.94 9.16 -6.08
C SER A 41 28.28 8.58 -4.82
N VAL A 42 27.01 8.18 -4.91
CA VAL A 42 26.29 7.57 -3.78
C VAL A 42 26.87 6.19 -3.43
N ASP A 43 27.22 5.38 -4.44
CA ASP A 43 27.83 4.06 -4.23
C ASP A 43 29.19 4.16 -3.50
N ALA A 44 29.94 5.25 -3.74
CA ALA A 44 31.19 5.55 -3.04
C ALA A 44 31.01 6.11 -1.61
N SER A 45 29.79 6.52 -1.22
CA SER A 45 29.53 7.08 0.12
C SER A 45 29.56 5.97 1.19
N PRO A 46 29.97 6.24 2.44
CA PRO A 46 30.02 5.22 3.49
C PRO A 46 28.68 4.49 3.70
N VAL A 47 28.75 3.22 4.07
CA VAL A 47 27.56 2.47 4.52
C VAL A 47 27.11 3.05 5.85
N LEU A 48 25.84 3.46 5.91
CA LEU A 48 25.23 4.02 7.11
C LEU A 48 24.67 2.93 8.03
N GLY A 49 24.19 1.84 7.44
CA GLY A 49 23.60 0.72 8.17
C GLY A 49 22.97 -0.30 7.25
N GLU A 50 22.14 -1.16 7.82
CA GLU A 50 21.47 -2.25 7.11
C GLU A 50 19.99 -2.32 7.51
N ILE A 51 19.15 -2.82 6.60
CA ILE A 51 17.75 -3.14 6.88
C ILE A 51 17.43 -4.56 6.42
N THR A 52 16.60 -5.26 7.20
CA THR A 52 16.11 -6.60 6.86
C THR A 52 14.59 -6.60 6.82
N PHE A 53 14.02 -7.21 5.79
CA PHE A 53 12.57 -7.37 5.68
C PHE A 53 12.19 -8.58 4.84
N ILE A 54 10.94 -9.04 4.99
CA ILE A 54 10.37 -10.07 4.13
C ILE A 54 9.86 -9.42 2.84
N LEU A 55 10.43 -9.82 1.71
CA LEU A 55 9.89 -9.53 0.39
C LEU A 55 8.75 -10.54 0.11
N PRO A 56 7.51 -10.09 -0.07
CA PRO A 56 6.39 -10.99 -0.32
C PRO A 56 6.58 -11.73 -1.65
N GLY A 57 6.08 -12.96 -1.69
CA GLY A 57 6.11 -13.77 -2.90
C GLY A 57 5.22 -13.19 -4.01
N ARG A 58 5.57 -13.47 -5.25
CA ARG A 58 4.78 -13.18 -6.45
C ARG A 58 4.76 -14.41 -7.35
N ALA A 59 3.97 -14.38 -8.42
CA ALA A 59 3.94 -15.48 -9.39
C ALA A 59 5.38 -15.83 -9.85
N GLY A 60 5.81 -17.06 -9.60
CA GLY A 60 7.15 -17.55 -9.92
C GLY A 60 8.28 -17.16 -8.95
N GLN A 61 8.01 -16.44 -7.86
CA GLN A 61 9.01 -16.10 -6.83
C GLN A 61 8.45 -16.29 -5.42
N LYS A 62 9.10 -17.15 -4.63
CA LYS A 62 8.73 -17.37 -3.23
C LYS A 62 9.04 -16.12 -2.40
N ALA A 63 8.24 -15.93 -1.33
CA ALA A 63 8.58 -14.96 -0.30
C ALA A 63 9.95 -15.31 0.29
N ARG A 64 10.75 -14.29 0.59
CA ARG A 64 12.09 -14.47 1.15
C ARG A 64 12.51 -13.26 1.95
N GLU A 65 13.42 -13.49 2.88
CA GLU A 65 14.12 -12.41 3.56
C GLU A 65 15.07 -11.70 2.60
N VAL A 66 15.12 -10.37 2.70
CA VAL A 66 16.01 -9.49 1.96
C VAL A 66 16.73 -8.63 3.00
N LYS A 67 18.06 -8.62 2.92
CA LYS A 67 18.93 -7.74 3.70
C LYS A 67 19.56 -6.72 2.75
N GLN A 68 19.50 -5.45 3.08
CA GLN A 68 20.06 -4.38 2.24
C GLN A 68 21.04 -3.51 3.02
N GLU A 69 22.15 -3.15 2.38
CA GLU A 69 23.02 -2.06 2.83
C GLU A 69 22.44 -0.72 2.42
N LEU A 70 22.61 0.27 3.29
CA LEU A 70 22.05 1.61 3.15
C LEU A 70 23.16 2.65 2.98
N ARG A 71 23.03 3.48 1.95
CA ARG A 71 23.89 4.64 1.70
C ARG A 71 22.99 5.85 1.43
N ALA A 72 23.43 7.03 1.87
CA ALA A 72 22.75 8.27 1.54
C ALA A 72 23.75 9.41 1.30
N GLN A 73 23.37 10.32 0.41
CA GLN A 73 24.17 11.51 0.10
C GLN A 73 23.25 12.68 -0.23
N ARG A 74 23.51 13.84 0.38
CA ARG A 74 22.86 15.10 0.00
C ARG A 74 23.60 15.69 -1.20
N VAL A 75 22.87 15.96 -2.28
CA VAL A 75 23.44 16.43 -3.55
C VAL A 75 22.63 17.59 -4.09
N LYS A 76 23.31 18.51 -4.77
CA LYS A 76 22.67 19.56 -5.57
C LYS A 76 22.68 19.13 -7.03
N LEU A 77 21.50 19.09 -7.66
CA LEU A 77 21.42 18.83 -9.09
C LEU A 77 22.02 20.02 -9.89
N PRO A 78 22.46 19.81 -11.14
CA PRO A 78 22.98 20.88 -11.99
C PRO A 78 21.86 21.81 -12.49
N GLY A 79 22.12 23.12 -12.51
CA GLY A 79 21.18 24.17 -12.95
C GLY A 79 21.07 25.32 -11.95
N LEU A 80 20.68 26.51 -12.42
CA LEU A 80 20.64 27.74 -11.61
C LEU A 80 19.71 27.61 -10.39
N ASP A 81 18.54 27.00 -10.59
CA ASP A 81 17.50 26.76 -9.57
C ASP A 81 17.31 25.27 -9.26
N ALA A 82 18.34 24.47 -9.53
CA ALA A 82 18.24 23.02 -9.39
C ALA A 82 18.09 22.62 -7.91
N PRO A 83 17.21 21.64 -7.62
CA PRO A 83 16.91 21.30 -6.25
C PRO A 83 18.08 20.58 -5.58
N THR A 84 18.27 20.88 -4.30
CA THR A 84 19.12 20.08 -3.42
C THR A 84 18.27 18.96 -2.83
N LEU A 85 18.69 17.72 -2.99
CA LEU A 85 17.95 16.53 -2.59
C LEU A 85 18.86 15.51 -1.90
N THR A 86 18.27 14.59 -1.15
CA THR A 86 18.95 13.43 -0.59
C THR A 86 18.73 12.26 -1.54
N CYS A 87 19.82 11.65 -1.97
CA CYS A 87 19.81 10.36 -2.64
C CYS A 87 19.99 9.27 -1.61
N VAL A 88 19.14 8.25 -1.67
CA VAL A 88 19.22 7.05 -0.84
C VAL A 88 19.40 5.85 -1.75
N GLU A 89 20.42 5.04 -1.50
CA GLU A 89 20.56 3.72 -2.11
C GLU A 89 20.39 2.64 -1.05
N ALA A 90 19.44 1.72 -1.28
CA ALA A 90 19.28 0.49 -0.55
C ALA A 90 19.53 -0.68 -1.50
N ARG A 91 20.63 -1.41 -1.28
CA ARG A 91 21.11 -2.47 -2.17
C ARG A 91 21.15 -3.79 -1.43
N GLU A 92 20.47 -4.79 -1.98
CA GLU A 92 20.46 -6.13 -1.41
C GLU A 92 21.86 -6.74 -1.38
N ILE A 93 22.23 -7.26 -0.21
CA ILE A 93 23.44 -8.04 0.02
C ILE A 93 23.09 -9.53 0.12
N GLY A 94 23.94 -10.39 -0.42
CA GLY A 94 23.73 -11.84 -0.37
C GLY A 94 22.53 -12.33 -1.16
N ALA A 95 22.14 -11.64 -2.25
CA ALA A 95 21.04 -12.09 -3.11
C ALA A 95 21.29 -13.54 -3.61
N PRO A 96 20.28 -14.42 -3.58
CA PRO A 96 20.45 -15.81 -4.00
C PRO A 96 20.96 -15.93 -5.44
N ALA A 97 21.73 -16.98 -5.71
CA ALA A 97 22.25 -17.25 -7.05
C ALA A 97 21.12 -17.28 -8.11
N GLY A 98 21.32 -16.57 -9.22
CA GLY A 98 20.32 -16.45 -10.29
C GLY A 98 19.16 -15.49 -10.01
N VAL A 99 19.10 -14.87 -8.82
CA VAL A 99 18.08 -13.85 -8.48
C VAL A 99 18.70 -12.46 -8.64
N LYS A 100 18.02 -11.59 -9.41
CA LYS A 100 18.43 -10.19 -9.52
C LYS A 100 18.30 -9.50 -8.15
N PRO A 101 19.36 -8.87 -7.62
CA PRO A 101 19.30 -8.20 -6.33
C PRO A 101 18.28 -7.05 -6.33
N VAL A 102 17.60 -6.86 -5.22
CA VAL A 102 16.71 -5.73 -4.98
C VAL A 102 17.57 -4.48 -4.76
N VAL A 103 17.44 -3.52 -5.68
CA VAL A 103 18.08 -2.20 -5.55
C VAL A 103 17.03 -1.12 -5.64
N TRP A 104 16.97 -0.30 -4.58
CA TRP A 104 16.17 0.91 -4.52
C TRP A 104 17.09 2.11 -4.49
N ARG A 105 16.78 3.06 -5.37
CA ARG A 105 17.47 4.32 -5.53
C ARG A 105 16.39 5.36 -5.40
N LEU A 106 16.36 6.08 -4.29
CA LEU A 106 15.30 7.00 -3.93
C LEU A 106 15.85 8.42 -3.85
N LEU A 107 15.01 9.37 -4.21
CA LEU A 107 15.27 10.81 -4.15
C LEU A 107 14.24 11.41 -3.19
N THR A 108 14.67 12.29 -2.29
CA THR A 108 13.77 13.02 -1.39
C THR A 108 14.26 14.44 -1.10
N ASN A 109 13.35 15.38 -0.83
CA ASN A 109 13.71 16.68 -0.27
C ASN A 109 14.14 16.59 1.20
N ARG A 110 13.70 15.58 1.94
CA ARG A 110 14.02 15.39 3.36
C ARG A 110 15.51 15.15 3.57
N GLN A 111 16.04 15.58 4.71
CA GLN A 111 17.39 15.21 5.12
C GLN A 111 17.37 13.81 5.73
N ALA A 112 18.39 13.00 5.44
CA ALA A 112 18.62 11.72 6.08
C ALA A 112 20.14 11.51 6.18
N GLN A 113 20.68 11.72 7.39
CA GLN A 113 22.13 11.72 7.64
C GLN A 113 22.60 10.45 8.35
N ASP A 114 21.69 9.69 8.94
CA ASP A 114 21.97 8.47 9.71
C ASP A 114 21.13 7.28 9.22
N ALA A 115 21.43 6.10 9.77
CA ALA A 115 20.76 4.86 9.40
C ALA A 115 19.25 4.91 9.68
N ASP A 116 18.83 5.44 10.82
CA ASP A 116 17.43 5.44 11.25
C ASP A 116 16.56 6.30 10.32
N ALA A 117 17.04 7.49 9.95
CA ALA A 117 16.37 8.35 8.98
C ALA A 117 16.28 7.70 7.59
N VAL A 118 17.31 6.97 7.16
CA VAL A 118 17.28 6.25 5.89
C VAL A 118 16.32 5.07 5.94
N ILE A 119 16.31 4.31 7.04
CA ILE A 119 15.38 3.20 7.28
C ILE A 119 13.93 3.70 7.21
N GLU A 120 13.61 4.83 7.85
CA GLU A 120 12.28 5.44 7.78
C GLU A 120 11.84 5.69 6.33
N LEU A 121 12.70 6.29 5.51
CA LEU A 121 12.40 6.53 4.09
C LEU A 121 12.19 5.23 3.32
N ILE A 122 12.98 4.19 3.60
CA ILE A 122 12.79 2.87 2.98
C ILE A 122 11.43 2.28 3.37
N GLU A 123 11.04 2.36 4.65
CA GLU A 123 9.72 1.90 5.11
C GLU A 123 8.57 2.67 4.44
N TRP A 124 8.71 3.99 4.27
CA TRP A 124 7.73 4.79 3.53
C TRP A 124 7.63 4.34 2.07
N TYR A 125 8.76 4.07 1.42
CA TYR A 125 8.77 3.57 0.05
C TYR A 125 8.15 2.16 -0.07
N ARG A 126 8.34 1.31 0.93
CA ARG A 126 7.69 -0.02 1.01
C ARG A 126 6.17 0.09 1.05
N ALA A 127 5.63 1.14 1.68
CA ALA A 127 4.20 1.42 1.70
C ALA A 127 3.62 1.87 0.34
N ARG A 128 4.45 2.23 -0.64
CA ARG A 128 3.98 2.65 -1.99
C ARG A 128 3.07 1.60 -2.64
N TRP A 129 3.32 0.31 -2.41
CA TRP A 129 2.52 -0.78 -2.99
C TRP A 129 1.03 -0.73 -2.57
N GLU A 130 0.70 -0.08 -1.45
CA GLU A 130 -0.68 0.05 -0.96
C GLU A 130 -1.60 0.72 -1.99
N VAL A 131 -1.09 1.65 -2.80
CA VAL A 131 -1.89 2.30 -3.87
C VAL A 131 -2.24 1.33 -4.99
N GLU A 132 -1.38 0.34 -5.28
CA GLU A 132 -1.65 -0.69 -6.28
C GLU A 132 -2.75 -1.62 -5.79
N MET A 133 -2.80 -1.91 -4.49
CA MET A 133 -3.89 -2.66 -3.90
C MET A 133 -5.21 -1.90 -4.01
N PHE A 134 -5.21 -0.59 -3.78
CA PHE A 134 -6.38 0.26 -3.96
C PHE A 134 -6.92 0.18 -5.40
N PHE A 135 -6.05 0.37 -6.41
CA PHE A 135 -6.46 0.26 -7.81
C PHE A 135 -6.85 -1.17 -8.20
N HIS A 136 -6.23 -2.19 -7.60
CA HIS A 136 -6.62 -3.58 -7.81
C HIS A 136 -8.04 -3.84 -7.29
N VAL A 137 -8.40 -3.33 -6.10
CA VAL A 137 -9.77 -3.40 -5.58
C VAL A 137 -10.73 -2.66 -6.52
N LEU A 138 -10.39 -1.44 -6.94
CA LEU A 138 -11.24 -0.63 -7.80
C LEU A 138 -11.51 -1.32 -9.15
N LYS A 139 -10.48 -1.84 -9.80
CA LYS A 139 -10.59 -2.46 -11.13
C LYS A 139 -11.12 -3.89 -11.09
N THR A 140 -10.58 -4.72 -10.21
CA THR A 140 -10.89 -6.16 -10.19
C THR A 140 -12.03 -6.50 -9.24
N GLY A 141 -12.10 -5.82 -8.09
CA GLY A 141 -13.17 -5.98 -7.11
C GLY A 141 -14.44 -5.28 -7.57
N CYS A 142 -14.41 -3.94 -7.64
CA CYS A 142 -15.56 -3.12 -8.03
C CYS A 142 -15.89 -3.20 -9.52
N LYS A 143 -15.00 -3.75 -10.36
CA LYS A 143 -15.20 -3.94 -11.81
C LYS A 143 -15.59 -2.65 -12.52
N VAL A 144 -14.98 -1.52 -12.13
CA VAL A 144 -15.35 -0.21 -12.71
C VAL A 144 -15.15 -0.14 -14.22
N GLU A 145 -14.21 -0.91 -14.77
CA GLU A 145 -13.94 -1.00 -16.22
C GLU A 145 -15.02 -1.79 -16.98
N ALA A 146 -15.91 -2.50 -16.29
CA ALA A 146 -17.04 -3.22 -16.88
C ALA A 146 -18.35 -2.41 -16.87
N LEU A 147 -18.37 -1.22 -16.26
CA LEU A 147 -19.56 -0.37 -16.19
C LEU A 147 -19.96 0.09 -17.61
N GLN A 148 -21.24 -0.09 -17.96
CA GLN A 148 -21.80 0.28 -19.25
C GLN A 148 -22.57 1.61 -19.17
N LEU A 149 -21.90 2.66 -18.66
CA LEU A 149 -22.49 4.00 -18.53
C LEU A 149 -22.18 4.82 -19.79
N SER A 150 -23.21 5.39 -20.42
CA SER A 150 -23.10 6.05 -21.72
C SER A 150 -22.67 7.52 -21.68
N GLN A 151 -22.58 8.14 -20.50
CA GLN A 151 -22.25 9.56 -20.33
C GLN A 151 -21.07 9.72 -19.35
N MET A 152 -20.15 10.64 -19.67
CA MET A 152 -18.92 10.88 -18.89
C MET A 152 -19.22 11.27 -17.44
N ASP A 153 -20.18 12.16 -17.22
CA ASP A 153 -20.58 12.62 -15.88
C ASP A 153 -21.09 11.46 -15.00
N ARG A 154 -21.78 10.48 -15.60
CA ARG A 154 -22.21 9.26 -14.90
C ARG A 154 -21.04 8.35 -14.57
N VAL A 155 -20.07 8.22 -15.48
CA VAL A 155 -18.84 7.46 -15.23
C VAL A 155 -18.05 8.08 -14.08
N GLU A 156 -17.87 9.40 -14.08
CA GLU A 156 -17.15 10.12 -13.02
C GLU A 156 -17.82 9.94 -11.65
N ARG A 157 -19.16 10.09 -11.57
CA ARG A 157 -19.91 9.88 -10.32
C ARG A 157 -19.80 8.43 -9.82
N ALA A 158 -19.90 7.46 -10.72
CA ALA A 158 -19.73 6.05 -10.37
C ALA A 158 -18.31 5.76 -9.88
N LEU A 159 -17.28 6.28 -10.55
CA LEU A 159 -15.88 6.14 -10.15
C LEU A 159 -15.66 6.73 -8.76
N ALA A 160 -16.16 7.94 -8.48
CA ALA A 160 -16.04 8.56 -7.16
C ALA A 160 -16.63 7.68 -6.04
N LEU A 161 -17.82 7.11 -6.26
CA LEU A 161 -18.44 6.20 -5.31
C LEU A 161 -17.62 4.91 -5.13
N TYR A 162 -17.19 4.29 -6.21
CA TYR A 162 -16.40 3.06 -6.16
C TYR A 162 -15.00 3.28 -5.56
N MET A 163 -14.42 4.47 -5.68
CA MET A 163 -13.17 4.83 -4.99
C MET A 163 -13.35 4.82 -3.46
N VAL A 164 -14.47 5.31 -2.93
CA VAL A 164 -14.77 5.24 -1.48
C VAL A 164 -14.93 3.79 -1.03
N VAL A 165 -15.63 2.97 -1.83
CA VAL A 165 -15.79 1.53 -1.57
C VAL A 165 -14.44 0.82 -1.59
N ALA A 166 -13.61 1.05 -2.61
CA ALA A 166 -12.30 0.44 -2.75
C ALA A 166 -11.38 0.81 -1.58
N TRP A 167 -11.42 2.08 -1.16
CA TRP A 167 -10.72 2.54 0.03
C TRP A 167 -11.19 1.83 1.30
N ARG A 168 -12.51 1.66 1.52
CA ARG A 168 -13.04 0.95 2.69
C ARG A 168 -12.51 -0.49 2.75
N ILE A 169 -12.54 -1.20 1.62
CA ILE A 169 -12.03 -2.59 1.55
C ILE A 169 -10.51 -2.64 1.81
N ALA A 170 -9.74 -1.76 1.18
CA ALA A 170 -8.29 -1.69 1.39
C ALA A 170 -7.94 -1.35 2.85
N ARG A 171 -8.66 -0.40 3.45
CA ARG A 171 -8.52 -0.02 4.86
C ARG A 171 -8.84 -1.18 5.80
N LEU A 172 -9.96 -1.87 5.60
CA LEU A 172 -10.33 -3.04 6.39
C LEU A 172 -9.23 -4.12 6.29
N MET A 173 -8.79 -4.45 5.09
CA MET A 173 -7.73 -5.43 4.89
C MET A 173 -6.45 -5.06 5.63
N ARG A 174 -6.03 -3.78 5.57
CA ARG A 174 -4.83 -3.30 6.25
C ARG A 174 -4.97 -3.35 7.77
N LEU A 175 -6.04 -2.76 8.31
CA LEU A 175 -6.29 -2.71 9.74
C LEU A 175 -6.51 -4.11 10.34
N GLY A 176 -7.12 -5.03 9.60
CA GLY A 176 -7.23 -6.42 10.02
C GLY A 176 -5.87 -7.09 10.23
N ARG A 177 -4.81 -6.64 9.56
CA ARG A 177 -3.45 -7.18 9.70
C ARG A 177 -2.63 -6.44 10.74
N THR A 178 -2.72 -5.10 10.78
CA THR A 178 -1.87 -4.26 11.64
C THR A 178 -2.48 -3.99 13.01
N CYS A 179 -3.81 -4.07 13.12
CA CYS A 179 -4.55 -3.78 14.33
C CYS A 179 -5.67 -4.83 14.55
N PRO A 180 -5.32 -6.13 14.62
CA PRO A 180 -6.28 -7.23 14.57
C PRO A 180 -7.27 -7.25 15.74
N ASP A 181 -6.86 -6.72 16.89
CA ASP A 181 -7.59 -6.79 18.16
C ASP A 181 -8.55 -5.62 18.40
N LEU A 182 -8.63 -4.66 17.48
CA LEU A 182 -9.61 -3.57 17.57
C LEU A 182 -11.04 -4.12 17.60
N ASP A 183 -11.96 -3.41 18.24
CA ASP A 183 -13.37 -3.78 18.22
C ASP A 183 -13.95 -3.61 16.81
N ALA A 184 -14.56 -4.68 16.29
CA ALA A 184 -15.22 -4.66 14.99
C ALA A 184 -16.38 -3.64 14.91
N SER A 185 -17.02 -3.31 16.05
CA SER A 185 -18.11 -2.33 16.11
C SER A 185 -17.71 -0.92 15.65
N LEU A 186 -16.40 -0.61 15.66
CA LEU A 186 -15.86 0.66 15.15
C LEU A 186 -15.84 0.75 13.62
N PHE A 187 -16.06 -0.38 12.93
CA PHE A 187 -15.90 -0.50 11.47
C PHE A 187 -17.11 -1.13 10.76
N PHE A 188 -17.95 -1.82 11.52
CA PHE A 188 -19.12 -2.53 11.01
C PHE A 188 -20.36 -2.14 11.80
N ASP A 189 -21.44 -1.89 11.07
CA ASP A 189 -22.75 -1.69 11.67
C ASP A 189 -23.24 -2.96 12.39
N ALA A 190 -24.09 -2.82 13.40
CA ALA A 190 -24.63 -3.94 14.15
C ALA A 190 -25.36 -4.96 13.25
N ASP A 191 -26.03 -4.50 12.19
CA ASP A 191 -26.70 -5.35 11.22
C ASP A 191 -25.73 -5.98 10.20
N GLU A 192 -24.61 -5.31 9.88
CA GLU A 192 -23.52 -5.95 9.12
C GLU A 192 -22.90 -7.10 9.93
N ILE A 193 -22.62 -6.88 11.23
CA ILE A 193 -22.13 -7.94 12.12
C ILE A 193 -23.14 -9.08 12.19
N ARG A 194 -24.41 -8.78 12.48
CA ARG A 194 -25.47 -9.80 12.59
C ARG A 194 -25.64 -10.57 11.27
N GLY A 195 -25.71 -9.87 10.14
CA GLY A 195 -25.86 -10.44 8.82
C GLY A 195 -24.75 -11.41 8.47
N ALA A 196 -23.49 -11.05 8.74
CA ALA A 196 -22.35 -11.93 8.49
C ALA A 196 -22.42 -13.25 9.28
N TYR A 197 -22.80 -13.20 10.57
CA TYR A 197 -22.95 -14.40 11.40
C TYR A 197 -24.12 -15.28 10.96
N VAL A 198 -25.25 -14.68 10.56
CA VAL A 198 -26.40 -15.39 10.00
C VAL A 198 -26.01 -16.12 8.72
N LEU A 199 -25.37 -15.42 7.78
CA LEU A 199 -24.91 -16.02 6.51
C LEU A 199 -23.88 -17.14 6.74
N ALA A 200 -23.00 -16.97 7.71
CA ALA A 200 -22.03 -17.99 8.07
C ALA A 200 -22.62 -19.16 8.87
N LYS A 201 -23.91 -19.11 9.23
CA LYS A 201 -24.60 -20.08 10.09
C LYS A 201 -23.88 -20.28 11.42
N LYS A 202 -23.36 -19.20 12.01
CA LYS A 202 -22.64 -19.21 13.29
C LYS A 202 -23.44 -18.48 14.36
N ALA A 203 -23.40 -18.98 15.58
CA ALA A 203 -23.92 -18.25 16.73
C ALA A 203 -23.09 -16.98 16.95
N ARG A 204 -23.76 -15.86 17.22
CA ARG A 204 -23.07 -14.60 17.55
C ARG A 204 -22.34 -14.77 18.89
N PRO A 205 -21.05 -14.39 18.99
CA PRO A 205 -20.33 -14.40 20.25
C PRO A 205 -21.01 -13.49 21.28
N LYS A 206 -20.95 -13.90 22.55
CA LYS A 206 -21.42 -13.08 23.68
C LYS A 206 -20.45 -11.95 24.00
N THR A 207 -19.19 -12.09 23.59
CA THR A 207 -18.14 -11.08 23.72
C THR A 207 -18.05 -10.23 22.46
N PRO A 208 -17.54 -8.98 22.55
CA PRO A 208 -17.18 -8.20 21.38
C PRO A 208 -16.28 -9.00 20.42
N VAL A 209 -16.50 -8.81 19.12
CA VAL A 209 -15.76 -9.50 18.05
C VAL A 209 -14.60 -8.60 17.65
N THR A 210 -13.40 -9.17 17.53
CA THR A 210 -12.25 -8.38 17.06
C THR A 210 -12.34 -8.10 15.57
N LEU A 211 -11.65 -7.06 15.11
CA LEU A 211 -11.64 -6.63 13.73
C LEU A 211 -11.16 -7.75 12.80
N ASN A 212 -10.08 -8.46 13.15
CA ASN A 212 -9.59 -9.56 12.33
C ASN A 212 -10.55 -10.76 12.31
N GLN A 213 -11.21 -11.08 13.43
CA GLN A 213 -12.25 -12.12 13.47
C GLN A 213 -13.40 -11.79 12.53
N MET A 214 -13.87 -10.53 12.56
CA MET A 214 -14.94 -10.07 11.68
C MET A 214 -14.51 -10.08 10.20
N ILE A 215 -13.30 -9.58 9.88
CA ILE A 215 -12.78 -9.59 8.51
C ILE A 215 -12.62 -11.02 7.98
N ARG A 216 -12.13 -11.96 8.78
CA ARG A 216 -12.02 -13.37 8.39
C ARG A 216 -13.40 -14.00 8.17
N LEU A 217 -14.39 -13.67 9.00
CA LEU A 217 -15.76 -14.11 8.80
C LEU A 217 -16.33 -13.60 7.48
N VAL A 218 -16.24 -12.28 7.24
CA VAL A 218 -16.66 -11.65 5.97
C VAL A 218 -15.94 -12.28 4.79
N ALA A 219 -14.62 -12.40 4.85
CA ALA A 219 -13.84 -13.00 3.77
C ALA A 219 -14.23 -14.46 3.50
N SER A 220 -14.61 -15.23 4.53
CA SER A 220 -15.10 -16.60 4.33
C SER A 220 -16.37 -16.65 3.52
N LEU A 221 -17.27 -15.67 3.68
CA LEU A 221 -18.44 -15.49 2.82
C LEU A 221 -18.05 -15.16 1.37
N GLY A 222 -16.86 -14.59 1.16
CA GLY A 222 -16.28 -14.35 -0.16
C GLY A 222 -15.37 -15.47 -0.69
N GLY A 223 -15.32 -16.63 -0.02
CA GLY A 223 -14.56 -17.81 -0.47
C GLY A 223 -13.16 -17.96 0.12
N PHE A 224 -12.80 -17.18 1.14
CA PHE A 224 -11.57 -17.41 1.90
C PHE A 224 -11.70 -18.66 2.80
N LEU A 225 -10.89 -19.68 2.53
CA LEU A 225 -10.98 -20.97 3.23
C LEU A 225 -10.36 -20.94 4.64
N GLY A 226 -9.36 -20.08 4.86
CA GLY A 226 -8.75 -19.89 6.17
C GLY A 226 -7.95 -21.11 6.66
N ARG A 227 -7.30 -21.86 5.76
CA ARG A 227 -6.41 -22.97 6.15
C ARG A 227 -5.15 -22.42 6.82
N LYS A 228 -4.45 -23.28 7.59
CA LYS A 228 -3.26 -22.89 8.38
C LYS A 228 -2.17 -22.18 7.56
N SER A 229 -2.03 -22.50 6.28
CA SER A 229 -1.05 -21.91 5.36
C SER A 229 -1.57 -20.78 4.48
N ASP A 230 -2.88 -20.46 4.54
CA ASP A 230 -3.50 -19.46 3.64
C ASP A 230 -3.14 -18.02 4.04
N GLY A 231 -2.66 -17.80 5.26
CA GLY A 231 -2.29 -16.49 5.77
C GLY A 231 -3.51 -15.61 6.07
N GLU A 232 -3.48 -14.38 5.56
CA GLU A 232 -4.51 -13.36 5.79
C GLU A 232 -5.42 -13.18 4.56
N PRO A 233 -6.70 -12.85 4.73
CA PRO A 233 -7.61 -12.58 3.63
C PRO A 233 -7.09 -11.52 2.66
N GLY A 234 -7.40 -11.70 1.37
CA GLY A 234 -7.11 -10.73 0.31
C GLY A 234 -8.28 -9.80 0.03
N ALA A 235 -7.98 -8.69 -0.64
CA ALA A 235 -8.96 -7.69 -1.08
C ALA A 235 -10.19 -8.30 -1.78
N LYS A 236 -9.98 -9.27 -2.70
CA LYS A 236 -11.06 -9.90 -3.47
C LYS A 236 -12.06 -10.65 -2.58
N THR A 237 -11.59 -11.47 -1.64
CA THR A 237 -12.47 -12.24 -0.76
C THR A 237 -13.21 -11.33 0.23
N ILE A 238 -12.55 -10.28 0.72
CA ILE A 238 -13.19 -9.30 1.61
C ILE A 238 -14.30 -8.56 0.85
N TRP A 239 -14.04 -8.10 -0.39
CA TRP A 239 -15.03 -7.44 -1.22
C TRP A 239 -16.28 -8.29 -1.46
N ILE A 240 -16.13 -9.52 -1.96
CA ILE A 240 -17.26 -10.42 -2.24
C ILE A 240 -18.04 -10.70 -0.94
N GLY A 241 -17.32 -10.91 0.16
CA GLY A 241 -17.91 -11.09 1.47
C GLY A 241 -18.71 -9.88 1.97
N MET A 242 -18.21 -8.66 1.71
CA MET A 242 -18.88 -7.43 2.09
C MET A 242 -20.19 -7.25 1.32
N GLN A 243 -20.22 -7.53 0.01
CA GLN A 243 -21.47 -7.45 -0.76
C GLN A 243 -22.57 -8.33 -0.13
N ARG A 244 -22.24 -9.59 0.17
CA ARG A 244 -23.16 -10.52 0.82
C ARG A 244 -23.59 -10.04 2.21
N THR A 245 -22.64 -9.54 2.98
CA THR A 245 -22.91 -9.00 4.33
C THR A 245 -23.87 -7.81 4.28
N MET A 246 -23.71 -6.91 3.30
CA MET A 246 -24.58 -5.75 3.12
C MET A 246 -25.99 -6.18 2.69
N ASP A 247 -26.13 -7.15 1.78
CA ASP A 247 -27.44 -7.69 1.39
C ASP A 247 -28.19 -8.26 2.61
N ALA A 248 -27.48 -9.00 3.48
CA ALA A 248 -28.06 -9.53 4.71
C ALA A 248 -28.42 -8.43 5.72
N ALA A 249 -27.59 -7.40 5.87
CA ALA A 249 -27.87 -6.27 6.77
C ALA A 249 -29.14 -5.53 6.33
N LEU A 250 -29.26 -5.21 5.03
CA LEU A 250 -30.45 -4.57 4.46
C LEU A 250 -31.71 -5.43 4.65
N THR A 251 -31.58 -6.74 4.47
CA THR A 251 -32.69 -7.68 4.72
C THR A 251 -33.14 -7.65 6.18
N ILE A 252 -32.19 -7.65 7.13
CA ILE A 252 -32.49 -7.57 8.56
C ILE A 252 -33.17 -6.25 8.93
N GLN A 253 -32.75 -5.15 8.31
CA GLN A 253 -33.35 -3.83 8.52
C GLN A 253 -34.80 -3.81 8.01
N ALA A 254 -35.04 -4.26 6.78
CA ALA A 254 -36.38 -4.35 6.21
C ALA A 254 -37.33 -5.21 7.06
N LEU A 255 -36.90 -6.40 7.49
CA LEU A 255 -37.72 -7.28 8.34
C LEU A 255 -38.04 -6.66 9.72
N ARG A 256 -37.16 -5.80 10.23
CA ARG A 256 -37.39 -5.08 11.49
C ARG A 256 -38.44 -3.98 11.31
N GLU A 257 -38.49 -3.32 10.15
CA GLU A 257 -39.48 -2.29 9.83
C GLU A 257 -40.87 -2.87 9.57
N GLU A 258 -40.95 -4.14 9.11
CA GLU A 258 -42.22 -4.86 8.93
C GLU A 258 -42.84 -5.39 10.24
N SER A 259 -42.07 -5.44 11.34
CA SER A 259 -42.47 -6.01 12.65
C SER A 259 -42.96 -4.95 13.62
#